data_AF-A0A3N0Y2P8-F1
#
_entry.id   AF-A0A3N0Y2P8-F1
#
_cell.length_a   1.000
_cell.length_b   1.000
_cell.length_c   1.000
_cell.angle_alpha   90.00
_cell.angle_beta   90.00
_cell.angle_gamma   90.00
#
_symmetry.space_group_name_H-M   'P 1'
#
loop_
_entity.id
_entity.type
_entity.pdbx_description
1 polymer ?
#
loop_
_entity_poly.entity_id
_entity_poly.type
_entity_poly.pdbx_seq_one_letter_code
_entity_poly.pdbx_strand_id
1 'polypeptide(L)'
;MACISHKSSVTRNPVCKKKKLWETVAERVTAKLRADEGTDVSVKAFECDLKWRNMLATYRKNAERAKRLGTNSVHWEFFKEMHEVLGRSYEEVEAQRKAKLNGTKLGKAIASKRFTPILPTPTATASQLPNARPPQDLLQLYLELQERKLNMWAQQKALEERKIEAINNLARAITCLSQNNAMQIPKECVSDTSSTQQ
;
A
#
# COMPACT_ATOMS: atom_id res chain seq x y z
N MET A 1 -13.71 -1.81 -44.55
CA MET A 1 -15.09 -1.60 -44.06
C MET A 1 -15.40 -2.62 -42.99
N ALA A 2 -16.14 -2.17 -41.97
CA ALA A 2 -16.86 -2.93 -40.94
C ALA A 2 -16.07 -3.60 -39.79
N CYS A 3 -16.18 -2.92 -38.64
CA CYS A 3 -16.01 -3.40 -37.28
C CYS A 3 -17.14 -4.35 -36.85
N ILE A 4 -16.86 -5.34 -36.00
CA ILE A 4 -17.79 -5.90 -35.00
C ILE A 4 -16.95 -6.27 -33.77
N SER A 5 -16.82 -5.38 -32.78
CA SER A 5 -17.59 -5.36 -31.51
C SER A 5 -17.40 -6.61 -30.65
N HIS A 6 -16.50 -6.57 -29.67
CA HIS A 6 -16.75 -6.16 -28.28
C HIS A 6 -17.63 -7.14 -27.47
N LYS A 7 -16.96 -7.99 -26.68
CA LYS A 7 -17.07 -8.13 -25.21
C LYS A 7 -16.79 -9.58 -24.82
N SER A 8 -15.77 -9.79 -24.00
CA SER A 8 -15.80 -10.82 -22.96
C SER A 8 -14.76 -10.51 -21.87
N SER A 9 -15.30 -10.12 -20.71
CA SER A 9 -14.81 -10.35 -19.35
C SER A 9 -13.34 -10.07 -19.02
N VAL A 10 -13.03 -8.84 -18.59
CA VAL A 10 -12.00 -8.61 -17.56
C VAL A 10 -12.50 -7.60 -16.53
N THR A 11 -13.26 -8.08 -15.56
CA THR A 11 -13.54 -7.34 -14.32
C THR A 11 -13.11 -8.19 -13.13
N ARG A 12 -11.88 -7.94 -12.64
CA ARG A 12 -11.55 -7.71 -11.22
C ARG A 12 -10.05 -7.79 -11.01
N ASN A 13 -9.37 -6.67 -11.25
CA ASN A 13 -8.18 -6.36 -10.48
C ASN A 13 -8.22 -4.86 -10.13
N PRO A 14 -8.71 -4.48 -8.93
CA PRO A 14 -8.80 -3.07 -8.52
C PRO A 14 -7.42 -2.43 -8.27
N VAL A 15 -6.37 -3.23 -8.13
CA VAL A 15 -5.02 -2.78 -7.77
C VAL A 15 -4.33 -2.04 -8.92
N CYS A 16 -4.47 -2.54 -10.16
CA CYS A 16 -3.82 -1.94 -11.34
C CYS A 16 -4.40 -0.55 -11.66
N LYS A 17 -5.72 -0.40 -11.50
CA LYS A 17 -6.43 0.87 -11.71
C LYS A 17 -6.01 1.92 -10.68
N LYS A 18 -5.79 1.51 -9.42
CA LYS A 18 -5.32 2.43 -8.37
C LYS A 18 -3.89 2.92 -8.65
N LYS A 19 -2.98 2.02 -9.07
CA LYS A 19 -1.60 2.40 -9.40
C LYS A 19 -1.56 3.46 -10.50
N LYS A 20 -2.29 3.24 -11.59
CA LYS A 20 -2.39 4.19 -12.71
C LYS A 20 -2.97 5.55 -12.30
N LEU A 21 -3.97 5.56 -11.42
CA LEU A 21 -4.54 6.81 -10.90
C LEU A 21 -3.49 7.63 -10.14
N TRP A 22 -2.70 6.99 -9.29
CA TRP A 22 -1.65 7.69 -8.53
C TRP A 22 -0.49 8.15 -9.42
N GLU A 23 -0.17 7.43 -10.49
CA GLU A 23 0.76 7.89 -11.54
C GLU A 23 0.25 9.21 -12.15
N THR A 24 -1.01 9.26 -12.60
CA THR A 24 -1.60 10.49 -13.16
C THR A 24 -1.69 11.64 -12.15
N VAL A 25 -1.97 11.36 -10.87
CA VAL A 25 -1.99 12.38 -9.82
C VAL A 25 -0.59 12.96 -9.63
N ALA A 26 0.43 12.12 -9.54
CA ALA A 26 1.82 12.57 -9.39
C ALA A 26 2.28 13.43 -10.58
N GLU A 27 1.97 13.02 -11.81
CA GLU A 27 2.25 13.81 -13.01
C GLU A 27 1.64 15.22 -12.93
N ARG A 28 0.38 15.32 -12.53
CA ARG A 28 -0.32 16.62 -12.38
C ARG A 28 0.28 17.47 -11.26
N VAL A 29 0.64 16.87 -10.13
CA VAL A 29 1.26 17.58 -9.01
C VAL A 29 2.63 18.10 -9.42
N THR A 30 3.46 17.28 -10.06
CA THR A 30 4.76 17.69 -10.57
C THR A 30 4.65 18.79 -11.62
N ALA A 31 3.68 18.71 -12.54
CA ALA A 31 3.44 19.76 -13.52
C ALA A 31 3.06 21.10 -12.85
N LYS A 32 2.22 21.07 -11.80
CA LYS A 32 1.85 22.27 -11.04
C LYS A 32 3.03 22.85 -10.26
N LEU A 33 3.80 22.02 -9.56
CA LEU A 33 4.97 22.47 -8.81
C LEU A 33 6.02 23.11 -9.72
N ARG A 34 6.21 22.56 -10.92
CA ARG A 34 7.09 23.18 -11.93
C ARG A 34 6.58 24.53 -12.42
N ALA A 35 5.26 24.70 -12.50
CA ALA A 35 4.66 25.96 -12.94
C ALA A 35 4.69 27.05 -11.87
N ASP A 36 4.46 26.71 -10.60
CA ASP A 36 4.34 27.67 -9.49
C ASP A 36 5.68 28.00 -8.82
N GLU A 37 6.54 27.00 -8.56
CA GLU A 37 7.74 27.18 -7.74
C GLU A 37 9.05 27.20 -8.53
N GLY A 38 9.01 27.03 -9.86
CA GLY A 38 10.21 26.97 -10.72
C GLY A 38 11.23 25.89 -10.30
N THR A 39 10.85 25.02 -9.37
CA THR A 39 11.72 24.03 -8.74
C THR A 39 11.51 22.71 -9.45
N ASP A 40 12.59 22.10 -9.94
CA ASP A 40 12.55 20.81 -10.64
C ASP A 40 12.40 19.63 -9.65
N VAL A 41 11.30 19.63 -8.90
CA VAL A 41 10.96 18.54 -7.98
C VAL A 41 9.98 17.60 -8.66
N SER A 42 10.46 16.40 -8.98
CA SER A 42 9.64 15.31 -9.49
C SER A 42 9.10 14.46 -8.33
N VAL A 43 7.77 14.39 -8.22
CA VAL A 43 7.08 13.66 -7.15
C VAL A 43 6.65 12.31 -7.69
N LYS A 44 6.83 11.24 -6.92
CA LYS A 44 6.45 9.88 -7.33
C LYS A 44 5.02 9.55 -6.88
N ALA A 45 4.35 8.69 -7.66
CA ALA A 45 3.00 8.19 -7.38
C ALA A 45 2.79 7.67 -5.94
N PHE A 46 3.77 6.95 -5.40
CA PHE A 46 3.66 6.40 -4.05
C PHE A 46 3.72 7.47 -2.96
N GLU A 47 4.44 8.58 -3.20
CA GLU A 47 4.56 9.69 -2.24
C GLU A 47 3.25 10.44 -2.14
N CYS A 48 2.57 10.65 -3.28
CA CYS A 48 1.21 11.19 -3.30
C CYS A 48 0.21 10.29 -2.56
N ASP A 49 0.20 8.97 -2.82
CA ASP A 49 -0.70 8.03 -2.12
C ASP A 49 -0.40 7.99 -0.61
N LEU A 50 0.88 8.03 -0.22
CA LEU A 50 1.29 8.04 1.18
C LEU A 50 0.86 9.33 1.89
N LYS A 51 1.12 10.49 1.28
CA LYS A 51 0.72 11.80 1.80
C LYS A 51 -0.80 11.87 1.93
N TRP A 52 -1.54 11.45 0.91
CA TRP A 52 -3.01 11.41 0.95
C TRP A 52 -3.53 10.52 2.08
N ARG A 53 -2.97 9.32 2.26
CA ARG A 53 -3.34 8.43 3.38
C ARG A 53 -3.07 9.05 4.75
N ASN A 54 -1.95 9.75 4.91
CA ASN A 54 -1.63 10.48 6.12
C ASN A 54 -2.63 11.61 6.38
N MET A 55 -2.95 12.41 5.35
CA MET A 55 -3.96 13.47 5.43
C MET A 55 -5.35 12.93 5.78
N LEU A 56 -5.76 11.82 5.17
CA LEU A 56 -7.01 11.15 5.52
C LEU A 56 -7.05 10.65 6.96
N ALA A 57 -5.94 10.13 7.49
CA ALA A 57 -5.88 9.67 8.87
C ALA A 57 -6.10 10.82 9.86
N THR A 58 -5.44 11.96 9.63
CA THR A 58 -5.63 13.18 10.42
C THR A 58 -7.04 13.74 10.26
N TYR A 59 -7.54 13.82 9.04
CA TYR A 59 -8.89 14.29 8.73
C TYR A 59 -9.95 13.49 9.48
N ARG A 60 -9.88 12.15 9.47
CA ARG A 60 -10.88 11.31 10.16
C ARG A 60 -10.95 11.61 11.65
N LYS A 61 -9.79 11.74 12.31
CA LYS A 61 -9.74 12.11 13.75
C LYS A 61 -10.34 13.50 13.98
N ASN A 62 -10.04 14.44 13.10
CA ASN A 62 -10.53 15.80 13.18
C ASN A 62 -12.03 15.90 12.89
N ALA A 63 -12.56 15.13 11.94
CA ALA A 63 -13.99 15.07 11.64
C ALA A 63 -14.79 14.56 12.84
N GLU A 64 -14.31 13.52 13.52
CA GLU A 64 -14.94 13.05 14.77
C GLU A 64 -14.83 14.09 15.91
N ARG A 65 -13.72 14.85 15.98
CA ARG A 65 -13.59 15.98 16.92
C ARG A 65 -14.59 17.10 16.59
N ALA A 66 -14.70 17.51 15.33
CA ALA A 66 -15.62 18.54 14.87
C ALA A 66 -17.08 18.16 15.13
N LYS A 67 -17.42 16.88 14.96
CA LYS A 67 -18.76 16.36 15.27
C LYS A 67 -19.11 16.44 16.76
N ARG A 68 -18.12 16.26 17.65
CA ARG A 68 -18.33 16.25 19.10
C ARG A 68 -18.27 17.64 19.73
N LEU A 69 -17.38 18.51 19.24
CA LEU A 69 -17.05 19.81 19.87
C LEU A 69 -17.38 21.01 18.97
N GLY A 70 -17.93 20.77 17.77
CA GLY A 70 -18.15 21.79 16.74
C GLY A 70 -16.94 22.00 15.84
N THR A 71 -17.19 22.45 14.61
CA THR A 71 -16.20 22.67 13.55
C THR A 71 -15.06 23.60 13.98
N ASN A 72 -15.35 24.60 14.80
CA ASN A 72 -14.38 25.58 15.31
C ASN A 72 -13.34 24.99 16.27
N SER A 73 -13.54 23.75 16.75
CA SER A 73 -12.57 23.05 17.61
C SER A 73 -11.34 22.54 16.83
N VAL A 74 -11.44 22.42 15.50
CA VAL A 74 -10.36 21.89 14.65
C VAL A 74 -9.61 23.04 13.98
N HIS A 75 -8.36 23.24 14.40
CA HIS A 75 -7.50 24.33 13.92
C HIS A 75 -6.54 23.89 12.80
N TRP A 76 -6.80 22.72 12.20
CA TRP A 76 -5.92 22.16 11.20
C TRP A 76 -6.18 22.81 9.85
N GLU A 77 -5.16 23.42 9.25
CA GLU A 77 -5.31 24.32 8.09
C GLU A 77 -6.01 23.67 6.90
N PHE A 78 -5.71 22.40 6.62
CA PHE A 78 -6.33 21.66 5.51
C PHE A 78 -7.72 21.09 5.83
N PHE A 79 -8.21 21.29 7.06
CA PHE A 79 -9.46 20.68 7.49
C PHE A 79 -10.65 21.23 6.72
N LYS A 80 -10.70 22.55 6.49
CA LYS A 80 -11.84 23.20 5.83
C LYS A 80 -11.98 22.69 4.38
N GLU A 81 -10.90 22.73 3.63
CA GLU A 81 -10.85 22.29 2.23
C GLU A 81 -11.13 20.79 2.11
N MET A 82 -10.56 19.96 3.00
CA MET A 82 -10.86 18.53 3.01
C MET A 82 -12.31 18.24 3.42
N HIS A 83 -12.87 18.98 4.38
CA HIS A 83 -14.23 18.78 4.87
C HIS A 83 -15.28 19.23 3.85
N GLU A 84 -14.99 20.25 3.04
CA GLU A 84 -15.87 20.65 1.94
C GLU A 84 -16.04 19.55 0.89
N VAL A 85 -14.95 18.89 0.51
CA VAL A 85 -14.95 17.83 -0.51
C VAL A 85 -15.42 16.49 0.07
N LEU A 86 -14.93 16.12 1.25
CA LEU A 86 -15.19 14.80 1.84
C LEU A 86 -16.40 14.78 2.76
N GLY A 87 -16.79 15.89 3.38
CA GLY A 87 -17.85 15.98 4.38
C GLY A 87 -19.20 15.52 3.83
N ARG A 88 -19.59 15.97 2.63
CA ARG A 88 -20.83 15.54 1.96
C ARG A 88 -20.87 14.02 1.72
N SER A 89 -19.74 13.46 1.25
CA SER A 89 -19.62 12.01 1.04
C SER A 89 -19.60 11.22 2.35
N TYR A 90 -19.06 11.80 3.42
CA TYR A 90 -18.93 11.13 4.70
C TYR A 90 -20.27 11.09 5.43
N GLU A 91 -21.05 12.17 5.41
CA GLU A 91 -22.40 12.19 5.98
C GLU A 91 -23.32 11.17 5.31
N GLU A 92 -23.26 11.03 3.99
CA GLU A 92 -24.03 10.04 3.24
C GLU A 92 -23.57 8.60 3.54
N VAL A 93 -22.25 8.35 3.56
CA VAL A 93 -21.69 7.03 3.89
C VAL A 93 -21.93 6.66 5.36
N GLU A 94 -21.90 7.64 6.27
CA GLU A 94 -22.22 7.42 7.68
C GLU A 94 -23.72 7.22 7.89
N ALA A 95 -24.59 7.97 7.20
CA ALA A 95 -26.03 7.75 7.20
C ALA A 95 -26.36 6.33 6.72
N GLN A 96 -25.67 5.83 5.69
CA GLN A 96 -25.77 4.44 5.25
C GLN A 96 -25.29 3.44 6.32
N ARG A 97 -24.18 3.72 7.03
CA ARG A 97 -23.73 2.85 8.14
C ARG A 97 -24.72 2.85 9.31
N LYS A 98 -25.23 4.02 9.71
CA LYS A 98 -26.24 4.16 10.76
C LYS A 98 -27.54 3.49 10.37
N ALA A 99 -27.98 3.60 9.12
CA ALA A 99 -29.14 2.88 8.61
C ALA A 99 -28.94 1.35 8.69
N LYS A 100 -27.73 0.84 8.39
CA LYS A 100 -27.40 -0.58 8.55
C LYS A 100 -27.36 -1.03 10.01
N LEU A 101 -26.90 -0.18 10.94
CA LEU A 101 -26.87 -0.49 12.38
C LEU A 101 -28.25 -0.40 13.04
N ASN A 102 -29.11 0.53 12.58
CA ASN A 102 -30.47 0.72 13.09
C ASN A 102 -31.45 -0.37 12.62
N GLY A 103 -31.07 -1.20 11.65
CA GLY A 103 -31.83 -2.38 11.22
C GLY A 103 -31.82 -3.52 12.24
N THR A 104 -30.87 -3.55 13.17
CA THR A 104 -30.79 -4.54 14.25
C THR A 104 -31.48 -3.99 15.50
N LYS A 105 -32.81 -3.99 15.51
CA LYS A 105 -33.60 -3.78 16.73
C LYS A 105 -33.39 -4.98 17.67
N LEU A 106 -32.51 -4.84 18.66
CA LEU A 106 -32.58 -5.65 19.88
C LEU A 106 -32.86 -4.74 21.08
N GLY A 107 -34.10 -4.87 21.56
CA GLY A 107 -34.55 -4.63 22.94
C GLY A 107 -33.97 -3.47 23.72
N LYS A 108 -34.76 -2.40 23.88
CA LYS A 108 -34.68 -1.54 25.06
C LYS A 108 -35.02 -2.39 26.30
N ALA A 109 -34.02 -2.76 27.10
CA ALA A 109 -34.22 -3.23 28.46
C ALA A 109 -33.69 -2.16 29.42
N ILE A 110 -34.64 -1.37 29.92
CA ILE A 110 -34.44 -0.46 31.04
C ILE A 110 -34.34 -1.36 32.28
N ALA A 111 -33.18 -1.37 32.94
CA ALA A 111 -33.06 -1.90 34.29
C ALA A 111 -32.03 -1.06 35.05
N SER A 112 -32.51 0.05 35.62
CA SER A 112 -31.84 0.73 36.72
C SER A 112 -31.86 -0.18 37.94
N LYS A 113 -30.71 -0.73 38.34
CA LYS A 113 -30.49 -1.24 39.70
C LYS A 113 -29.05 -0.96 40.15
N ARG A 114 -28.97 0.09 40.98
CA ARG A 114 -28.15 0.30 42.18
C ARG A 114 -26.77 -0.37 42.26
N PHE A 115 -25.80 0.53 42.43
CA PHE A 115 -24.48 0.35 43.01
C PHE A 115 -24.49 -0.51 44.29
N THR A 116 -23.71 -1.60 44.30
CA THR A 116 -23.15 -2.23 45.51
C THR A 116 -21.74 -2.75 45.19
N PRO A 117 -20.70 -2.34 45.92
CA PRO A 117 -19.35 -2.87 45.75
C PRO A 117 -19.15 -4.07 46.67
N ILE A 118 -18.86 -5.27 46.13
CA ILE A 118 -18.35 -6.38 46.95
C ILE A 118 -17.26 -7.16 46.20
N LEU A 119 -16.15 -7.36 46.93
CA LEU A 119 -14.90 -8.11 46.67
C LEU A 119 -15.15 -9.61 46.35
N PRO A 120 -14.16 -10.37 45.85
CA PRO A 120 -14.33 -11.70 45.29
C PRO A 120 -14.26 -12.81 46.34
N THR A 121 -15.05 -13.86 46.17
CA THR A 121 -14.79 -15.16 46.81
C THR A 121 -15.15 -16.27 45.80
N PRO A 122 -14.29 -17.29 45.60
CA PRO A 122 -14.41 -18.25 44.52
C PRO A 122 -15.30 -19.42 44.93
N THR A 123 -16.17 -19.91 44.05
CA THR A 123 -16.70 -21.27 44.15
C THR A 123 -16.97 -21.80 42.75
N ALA A 124 -16.29 -22.89 42.44
CA ALA A 124 -16.45 -23.66 41.22
C ALA A 124 -17.83 -24.35 41.22
N THR A 125 -18.54 -24.28 40.10
CA THR A 125 -19.56 -25.27 39.74
C THR A 125 -19.49 -25.47 38.23
N ALA A 126 -19.16 -26.69 37.84
CA ALA A 126 -19.08 -27.10 36.45
C ALA A 126 -20.49 -27.23 35.86
N SER A 127 -20.70 -26.68 34.67
CA SER A 127 -21.81 -26.98 33.76
C SER A 127 -21.27 -26.86 32.34
N GLN A 128 -21.57 -27.86 31.50
CA GLN A 128 -20.98 -28.07 30.18
C GLN A 128 -21.73 -27.30 29.06
N LEU A 129 -20.96 -26.91 28.03
CA LEU A 129 -21.28 -26.37 26.67
C LEU A 129 -21.76 -24.91 26.48
N PRO A 130 -21.48 -24.26 25.32
CA PRO A 130 -20.49 -24.55 24.27
C PRO A 130 -19.29 -23.58 24.32
N ASN A 131 -18.20 -23.99 23.68
CA ASN A 131 -16.89 -23.35 23.62
C ASN A 131 -16.95 -21.84 23.27
N ALA A 132 -17.00 -20.97 24.27
CA ALA A 132 -16.78 -19.54 24.12
C ALA A 132 -15.35 -19.22 24.55
N ARG A 133 -14.39 -19.41 23.63
CA ARG A 133 -13.04 -18.87 23.81
C ARG A 133 -12.75 -17.77 22.78
N PRO A 134 -13.22 -16.52 22.96
CA PRO A 134 -12.94 -15.45 21.99
C PRO A 134 -12.00 -14.36 22.55
N PRO A 135 -10.79 -14.71 23.03
CA PRO A 135 -9.64 -13.79 22.87
C PRO A 135 -8.45 -14.37 22.09
N GLN A 136 -8.30 -15.69 22.02
CA GLN A 136 -7.14 -16.33 21.36
C GLN A 136 -7.17 -16.17 19.84
N ASP A 137 -8.34 -16.24 19.21
CA ASP A 137 -8.47 -16.19 17.74
C ASP A 137 -8.05 -14.84 17.15
N LEU A 138 -8.27 -13.74 17.88
CA LEU A 138 -7.84 -12.41 17.45
C LEU A 138 -6.31 -12.24 17.56
N LEU A 139 -5.71 -12.76 18.62
CA LEU A 139 -4.26 -12.76 18.77
C LEU A 139 -3.61 -13.64 17.71
N GLN A 140 -4.20 -14.79 17.41
CA GLN A 140 -3.76 -15.68 16.34
C GLN A 140 -3.85 -15.00 14.97
N LEU A 141 -4.96 -14.31 14.68
CA LEU A 141 -5.11 -13.55 13.44
C LEU A 141 -4.09 -12.42 13.33
N TYR A 142 -3.75 -11.76 14.44
CA TYR A 142 -2.72 -10.73 14.46
C TYR A 142 -1.33 -11.29 14.16
N LEU A 143 -0.96 -12.42 14.77
CA LEU A 143 0.30 -13.12 14.51
C LEU A 143 0.38 -13.60 13.06
N GLU A 144 -0.68 -14.21 12.53
CA GLU A 144 -0.76 -14.66 11.14
C GLU A 144 -0.67 -13.48 10.15
N LEU A 145 -1.23 -12.32 10.49
CA LEU A 145 -1.11 -11.11 9.68
C LEU A 145 0.32 -10.56 9.69
N GLN A 146 1.00 -10.56 10.85
CA GLN A 146 2.40 -10.16 10.94
C GLN A 146 3.31 -11.12 10.15
N GLU A 147 3.07 -12.42 10.27
CA GLU A 147 3.80 -13.44 9.52
C GLU A 147 3.62 -13.27 8.01
N ARG A 148 2.38 -13.07 7.52
CA ARG A 148 2.14 -12.81 6.10
C ARG A 148 2.86 -11.56 5.59
N LYS A 149 2.90 -10.50 6.39
CA LYS A 149 3.64 -9.28 6.04
C LYS A 149 5.14 -9.53 5.96
N LEU A 150 5.69 -10.27 6.94
CA LEU A 150 7.10 -10.63 6.96
C LEU A 150 7.47 -11.53 5.77
N ASN A 151 6.64 -12.52 5.46
CA ASN A 151 6.83 -13.41 4.33
C ASN A 151 6.76 -12.67 2.98
N MET A 152 5.80 -11.76 2.81
CA MET A 152 5.74 -10.90 1.64
C MET A 152 6.99 -10.02 1.49
N TRP A 153 7.47 -9.45 2.59
CA TRP A 153 8.68 -8.65 2.60
C TRP A 153 9.93 -9.50 2.27
N ALA A 154 10.03 -10.70 2.84
CA ALA A 154 11.10 -11.64 2.57
C ALA A 154 11.11 -12.10 1.10
N GLN A 155 9.94 -12.36 0.51
CA GLN A 155 9.82 -12.68 -0.91
C GLN A 155 10.29 -11.53 -1.79
N GLN A 156 9.92 -10.28 -1.46
CA GLN A 156 10.38 -9.11 -2.19
C GLN A 156 11.89 -8.95 -2.09
N LYS A 157 12.45 -9.10 -0.88
CA LYS A 157 13.90 -9.04 -0.67
C LYS A 157 14.65 -10.11 -1.46
N ALA A 158 14.17 -11.36 -1.43
CA ALA A 158 14.76 -12.45 -2.20
C ALA A 158 14.67 -12.21 -3.72
N LEU A 159 13.61 -11.54 -4.20
CA LEU A 159 13.50 -11.15 -5.60
C LEU A 159 14.55 -10.08 -5.96
N GLU A 160 14.75 -9.07 -5.10
CA GLU A 160 15.78 -8.06 -5.33
C GLU A 160 17.20 -8.66 -5.28
N GLU A 161 17.47 -9.59 -4.36
CA GLU A 161 18.76 -10.30 -4.30
C GLU A 161 19.03 -11.11 -5.57
N ARG A 162 18.04 -11.84 -6.09
CA ARG A 162 18.19 -12.57 -7.37
C ARG A 162 18.41 -11.63 -8.56
N LYS A 163 17.83 -10.43 -8.55
CA LYS A 163 18.11 -9.43 -9.60
C LYS A 163 19.57 -8.98 -9.56
N ILE A 164 20.10 -8.70 -8.37
CA ILE A 164 21.51 -8.34 -8.20
C ILE A 164 22.41 -9.49 -8.70
N GLU A 165 22.08 -10.73 -8.33
CA GLU A 165 22.82 -11.91 -8.77
C GLU A 165 22.80 -12.08 -10.30
N ALA A 166 21.64 -11.90 -10.93
CA ALA A 166 21.51 -11.95 -12.39
C ALA A 166 22.37 -10.88 -13.08
N ILE A 167 22.36 -9.65 -12.57
CA ILE A 167 23.21 -8.55 -13.08
C ILE A 167 24.69 -8.92 -12.96
N ASN A 168 25.11 -9.45 -11.80
CA ASN A 168 26.50 -9.85 -11.58
C ASN A 168 26.92 -11.02 -12.49
N ASN A 169 26.03 -11.99 -12.71
CA ASN A 169 26.27 -13.08 -13.65
C ASN A 169 26.43 -12.56 -15.09
N LEU A 170 25.58 -11.63 -15.52
CA LEU A 170 25.70 -10.99 -16.83
C LEU A 170 27.02 -10.23 -16.97
N ALA A 171 27.40 -9.45 -15.96
CA ALA A 171 28.68 -8.74 -15.94
C ALA A 171 29.86 -9.70 -16.11
N ARG A 172 29.88 -10.82 -15.36
CA ARG A 172 30.90 -11.86 -15.48
C ARG A 172 30.95 -12.47 -16.88
N ALA A 173 29.80 -12.82 -17.45
CA ALA A 173 29.73 -13.39 -18.80
C ALA A 173 30.29 -12.43 -19.87
N ILE A 174 29.96 -11.14 -19.77
CA ILE A 174 30.50 -10.10 -20.67
C ILE A 174 32.02 -9.99 -20.51
N THR A 175 32.54 -9.98 -19.28
CA THR A 175 33.99 -9.95 -19.02
C THR A 175 34.71 -11.17 -19.62
N CYS A 176 34.16 -12.38 -19.45
CA CYS A 176 34.73 -13.59 -20.04
C CYS A 176 34.75 -13.54 -21.58
N LEU A 177 33.66 -13.09 -22.22
CA LEU A 177 33.60 -12.95 -23.68
C LEU A 177 34.60 -11.91 -24.19
N SER A 178 34.76 -10.79 -23.48
CA SER A 178 35.75 -9.77 -23.83
C SER A 178 37.19 -10.30 -23.77
N GLN A 179 37.52 -11.14 -22.78
CA GLN A 179 38.85 -11.74 -22.64
C GLN A 179 39.13 -12.81 -23.69
N ASN A 180 38.12 -13.63 -24.02
CA ASN A 180 38.24 -14.65 -25.06
C ASN A 180 38.44 -14.05 -26.46
N ASN A 181 37.81 -12.90 -26.75
CA ASN A 181 38.06 -12.17 -27.99
C ASN A 181 39.47 -11.54 -28.04
N ALA A 182 40.02 -11.11 -26.90
CA ALA A 182 41.39 -10.59 -26.84
C ALA A 182 42.47 -11.67 -27.05
N MET A 183 42.16 -12.95 -26.87
CA MET A 183 43.05 -14.08 -27.17
C MET A 183 42.95 -14.60 -28.61
N GLN A 184 42.00 -14.09 -29.42
CA GLN A 184 41.83 -14.47 -30.83
C GLN A 184 42.32 -13.38 -31.82
N ILE A 185 43.32 -12.57 -31.46
CA ILE A 185 44.07 -11.81 -32.48
C ILE A 185 45.26 -12.68 -32.92
N PRO A 186 45.23 -13.31 -34.10
CA PRO A 186 46.42 -13.95 -34.65
C PRO A 186 47.48 -12.87 -34.88
N LYS A 187 48.69 -13.15 -34.41
CA LYS A 187 49.91 -12.50 -34.92
C LYS A 187 49.91 -12.66 -36.44
N GLU A 188 49.70 -11.58 -37.18
CA GLU A 188 50.20 -11.51 -38.55
C GLU A 188 51.72 -11.62 -38.47
N CYS A 189 52.22 -12.81 -38.76
CA CYS A 189 53.59 -13.04 -39.17
C CYS A 189 53.81 -12.28 -40.48
N VAL A 190 54.41 -11.09 -40.40
CA VAL A 190 55.08 -10.51 -41.56
C VAL A 190 56.36 -11.31 -41.75
N SER A 191 56.26 -12.31 -42.62
CA SER A 191 57.38 -13.14 -43.08
C SER A 191 58.39 -12.29 -43.83
N ASP A 192 59.65 -12.50 -43.49
CA ASP A 192 60.84 -12.04 -44.19
C ASP A 192 60.75 -12.30 -45.71
N THR A 193 60.97 -11.26 -46.49
CA THR A 193 61.55 -11.42 -47.85
C THR A 193 63.00 -10.97 -47.78
N SER A 194 63.88 -11.95 -47.59
CA SER A 194 65.32 -11.80 -47.84
C SER A 194 65.62 -11.85 -49.34
N SER A 195 66.43 -10.88 -49.78
CA SER A 195 67.48 -10.99 -50.79
C SER A 195 67.22 -11.66 -52.15
N THR A 196 67.45 -10.89 -53.22
CA THR A 196 68.17 -11.40 -54.39
C THR A 196 69.12 -10.29 -54.88
N GLN A 197 70.43 -10.55 -54.73
CA GLN A 197 71.48 -9.88 -55.50
C GLN A 197 71.61 -10.59 -56.85
N GLN A 198 71.62 -9.83 -57.95
CA GLN A 198 72.74 -9.71 -58.90
C GLN A 198 72.47 -8.56 -59.87
#